data_AF-A0A954XHL8-F1
#
_entry.id   AF-A0A954XHL8-F1
#
_cell.length_a   1.000
_cell.length_b   1.000
_cell.length_c   1.000
_cell.angle_alpha   90.00
_cell.angle_beta   90.00
_cell.angle_gamma   90.00
#
_symmetry.space_group_name_H-M   'P 1'
#
loop_
_entity.id
_entity.type
_entity.pdbx_description
1 polymer ?
#
loop_
_entity_poly.entity_id
_entity_poly.type
_entity_poly.pdbx_seq_one_letter_code
_entity_poly.pdbx_strand_id
1 'polypeptide(L)'
;MFRKGGGGTENRNVIEQTPAADFEEESEVDVNRWFEAALGIIQTDCDELTWKGLQLYVVEGLSSAEVGTRLGKHKRWAQGLKARIVRKLRREFRDLGLID
;
A
#
# COMPACT_ATOMS: atom_id res chain seq x y z
N MET A 1 -49.21 -22.45 5.33
CA MET A 1 -48.15 -23.29 5.92
C MET A 1 -46.89 -23.08 5.12
N PHE A 2 -45.83 -22.59 5.76
CA PHE A 2 -44.56 -22.20 5.16
C PHE A 2 -43.69 -23.41 4.77
N ARG A 3 -43.00 -23.34 3.63
CA ARG A 3 -41.52 -23.46 3.50
C ARG A 3 -41.11 -23.57 2.03
N LYS A 4 -40.33 -22.60 1.55
CA LYS A 4 -39.30 -22.79 0.52
C LYS A 4 -38.02 -22.18 1.10
N GLY A 5 -37.07 -23.03 1.48
CA GLY A 5 -35.68 -22.63 1.73
C GLY A 5 -35.01 -22.27 0.40
N GLY A 6 -33.88 -21.59 0.34
CA GLY A 6 -32.97 -21.09 1.36
C GLY A 6 -31.71 -20.63 0.60
N GLY A 7 -31.11 -19.52 1.03
CA GLY A 7 -29.70 -19.15 0.89
C GLY A 7 -29.08 -19.16 -0.51
N GLY A 8 -28.74 -17.96 -1.01
CA GLY A 8 -27.88 -17.83 -2.18
C GLY A 8 -27.63 -16.39 -2.60
N THR A 9 -26.86 -15.67 -1.78
CA THR A 9 -26.01 -14.51 -2.15
C THR A 9 -26.66 -13.41 -3.00
N GLU A 10 -27.05 -12.36 -2.28
CA GLU A 10 -26.98 -10.97 -2.71
C GLU A 10 -25.62 -10.65 -3.38
N ASN A 11 -25.62 -9.61 -4.21
CA ASN A 11 -24.50 -9.07 -5.00
C ASN A 11 -24.38 -9.65 -6.41
N ARG A 12 -25.40 -9.38 -7.23
CA ARG A 12 -25.22 -9.34 -8.68
C ARG A 12 -25.51 -7.92 -9.17
N ASN A 13 -24.45 -7.26 -9.61
CA ASN A 13 -24.43 -6.00 -10.36
C ASN A 13 -24.86 -4.74 -9.62
N VAL A 14 -23.97 -4.24 -8.76
CA VAL A 14 -23.79 -2.79 -8.58
C VAL A 14 -22.37 -2.48 -9.05
N ILE A 15 -22.20 -2.46 -10.37
CA ILE A 15 -21.13 -1.66 -11.00
C ILE A 15 -21.76 -0.27 -11.15
N GLU A 16 -22.05 0.36 -10.02
CA GLU A 16 -22.43 1.77 -9.99
C GLU A 16 -21.31 2.51 -9.29
N GLN A 17 -20.62 3.30 -10.09
CA GLN A 17 -20.02 4.56 -9.67
C GLN A 17 -19.00 4.40 -8.56
N THR A 18 -17.81 3.89 -8.91
CA THR A 18 -16.63 4.55 -8.39
C THR A 18 -16.77 6.00 -8.82
N PRO A 19 -16.94 7.00 -7.92
CA PRO A 19 -16.71 8.36 -8.34
C PRO A 19 -15.31 8.33 -8.96
N ALA A 20 -15.20 8.78 -10.21
CA ALA A 20 -13.91 9.22 -10.69
C ALA A 20 -13.49 10.21 -9.61
N ALA A 21 -12.58 9.78 -8.74
CA ALA A 21 -12.00 10.69 -7.78
C ALA A 21 -11.50 11.82 -8.68
N ASP A 22 -12.07 13.00 -8.50
CA ASP A 22 -11.49 14.24 -8.95
C ASP A 22 -10.12 14.28 -8.25
N PHE A 23 -9.16 13.57 -8.83
CA PHE A 23 -7.78 13.97 -8.78
C PHE A 23 -7.81 15.28 -9.56
N GLU A 24 -8.19 16.34 -8.86
CA GLU A 24 -7.69 17.67 -9.16
C GLU A 24 -6.24 17.47 -9.57
N GLU A 25 -5.90 18.05 -10.70
CA GLU A 25 -4.60 17.99 -11.36
C GLU A 25 -3.55 18.54 -10.38
N GLU A 26 -3.22 17.73 -9.37
CA GLU A 26 -2.17 17.96 -8.40
C GLU A 26 -0.96 18.15 -9.28
N SER A 27 -0.45 19.39 -9.30
CA SER A 27 0.38 19.85 -10.40
C SER A 27 1.49 18.83 -10.63
N GLU A 28 1.85 18.54 -11.87
CA GLU A 28 2.89 17.55 -12.19
C GLU A 28 4.21 17.82 -11.42
N VAL A 29 4.39 19.07 -10.97
CA VAL A 29 5.45 19.54 -10.07
C VAL A 29 5.35 18.96 -8.66
N ASP A 30 4.15 18.87 -8.07
CA ASP A 30 3.93 18.33 -6.72
C ASP A 30 4.13 16.81 -6.69
N VAL A 31 3.65 16.09 -7.71
CA VAL A 31 3.87 14.63 -7.83
C VAL A 31 5.35 14.29 -7.93
N ASN A 32 6.11 15.04 -8.75
CA ASN A 32 7.55 14.84 -8.89
C ASN A 32 8.29 15.14 -7.58
N ARG A 33 7.95 16.23 -6.88
CA ARG A 33 8.55 16.56 -5.57
C ARG A 33 8.25 15.50 -4.52
N TRP A 34 7.04 14.95 -4.49
CA TRP A 34 6.68 13.86 -3.58
C TRP A 34 7.43 12.59 -3.91
N PHE A 35 7.61 12.28 -5.20
CA PHE A 35 8.33 11.10 -5.65
C PHE A 35 9.82 11.18 -5.29
N GLU A 36 10.46 12.32 -5.52
CA GLU A 36 11.86 12.57 -5.13
C GLU A 36 12.05 12.50 -3.61
N ALA A 37 11.17 13.13 -2.85
CA ALA A 37 11.19 13.06 -1.39
C ALA A 37 11.05 11.61 -0.90
N ALA A 38 10.08 10.87 -1.44
CA ALA A 38 9.88 9.46 -1.09
C ALA A 38 11.11 8.61 -1.41
N LEU A 39 11.72 8.80 -2.58
CA LEU A 39 12.95 8.10 -2.99
C LEU A 39 14.09 8.39 -2.03
N GLY A 40 14.31 9.66 -1.67
CA GLY A 40 15.34 10.06 -0.72
C GLY A 40 15.17 9.34 0.62
N ILE A 41 13.98 9.40 1.20
CA ILE A 41 13.64 8.77 2.50
C ILE A 41 13.83 7.26 2.45
N ILE A 42 13.35 6.63 1.37
CA ILE A 42 13.46 5.19 1.18
C ILE A 42 14.93 4.77 1.08
N GLN A 43 15.77 5.54 0.39
CA GLN A 43 17.18 5.22 0.21
C GLN A 43 18.02 5.45 1.47
N THR A 44 17.75 6.51 2.23
CA THR A 44 18.57 6.86 3.41
C THR A 44 18.14 6.11 4.65
N ASP A 45 16.83 5.88 4.83
CA ASP A 45 16.32 5.49 6.14
C ASP A 45 15.56 4.16 6.16
N CYS A 46 15.44 3.47 5.03
CA CYS A 46 14.90 2.12 4.99
C CYS A 46 16.05 1.14 5.16
N ASP A 47 16.00 0.31 6.20
CA ASP A 47 17.00 -0.74 6.36
C ASP A 47 16.96 -1.69 5.15
N GLU A 48 18.13 -2.20 4.76
CA GLU A 48 18.31 -3.02 3.54
C GLU A 48 17.34 -4.22 3.50
N LEU A 49 17.03 -4.79 4.67
CA LEU A 49 16.14 -5.93 4.78
C LEU A 49 14.67 -5.57 4.55
N THR A 50 14.22 -4.43 5.08
CA THR A 50 12.89 -3.85 4.81
C THR A 50 12.77 -3.45 3.34
N TRP A 51 13.81 -2.84 2.76
CA TRP A 51 13.84 -2.48 1.33
C TRP A 51 13.69 -3.70 0.42
N LYS A 52 14.51 -4.72 0.66
CA LYS A 52 14.43 -6.00 -0.08
C LYS A 52 13.07 -6.67 0.11
N GLY A 53 12.50 -6.61 1.31
CA GLY A 53 11.15 -7.09 1.59
C GLY A 53 10.08 -6.38 0.76
N LEU A 54 10.19 -5.07 0.57
CA LEU A 54 9.27 -4.33 -0.29
C LEU A 54 9.45 -4.63 -1.76
N GLN A 55 10.69 -4.74 -2.24
CA GLN A 55 10.95 -5.09 -3.64
C GLN A 55 10.28 -6.42 -4.00
N LEU A 56 10.46 -7.44 -3.15
CA LEU A 56 9.81 -8.74 -3.30
C LEU A 56 8.27 -8.64 -3.27
N TYR A 57 7.71 -7.77 -2.44
CA TYR A 57 6.26 -7.63 -2.27
C TYR A 57 5.60 -6.82 -3.39
N VAL A 58 6.20 -5.69 -3.78
CA VAL A 58 5.61 -4.69 -4.69
C VAL A 58 6.02 -4.94 -6.14
N VAL A 59 7.30 -5.21 -6.38
CA VAL A 59 7.83 -5.39 -7.75
C VAL A 59 7.64 -6.83 -8.22
N GLU A 60 7.94 -7.80 -7.36
CA GLU A 60 7.81 -9.23 -7.71
C GLU A 60 6.43 -9.81 -7.39
N GLY A 61 5.55 -9.04 -6.72
CA GLY A 61 4.17 -9.44 -6.44
C GLY A 61 4.02 -10.61 -5.45
N LEU A 62 5.06 -10.92 -4.67
CA LEU A 62 5.03 -12.03 -3.72
C LEU A 62 4.09 -11.74 -2.54
N SER A 63 3.43 -12.78 -2.04
CA SER A 63 2.64 -12.68 -0.81
C SER A 63 3.52 -12.45 0.42
N SER A 64 2.94 -11.90 1.49
CA SER A 64 3.69 -11.70 2.75
C SER A 64 4.25 -13.00 3.35
N ALA A 65 3.63 -14.15 3.04
CA ALA A 65 4.16 -15.44 3.46
C ALA A 65 5.43 -15.80 2.69
N GLU A 66 5.42 -15.64 1.36
CA GLU A 66 6.56 -15.90 0.49
C GLU A 66 7.73 -14.95 0.77
N VAL A 67 7.44 -13.66 0.96
CA VAL A 67 8.45 -12.65 1.37
C VAL A 67 9.10 -13.05 2.70
N GLY A 68 8.29 -13.46 3.68
CA GLY A 68 8.78 -13.95 4.96
C GLY A 68 9.72 -15.14 4.80
N THR A 69 9.28 -16.17 4.08
CA THR A 69 10.10 -17.36 3.80
C THR A 69 11.41 -17.01 3.11
N ARG A 70 11.37 -16.17 2.07
CA ARG A 70 12.54 -15.81 1.25
C ARG A 70 13.57 -14.97 2.00
N LEU A 71 13.14 -14.26 3.05
CA LEU A 71 14.01 -13.43 3.90
C LEU A 71 14.30 -14.06 5.27
N GLY A 72 13.87 -15.30 5.52
CA GLY A 72 14.04 -15.95 6.82
C GLY A 72 13.31 -15.22 7.96
N LYS A 73 12.17 -14.58 7.66
CA LYS A 73 11.34 -13.82 8.60
C LYS A 73 9.95 -14.43 8.73
N HIS A 74 9.32 -14.17 9.87
CA HIS A 74 7.94 -14.58 10.10
C HIS A 74 6.96 -13.77 9.23
N LYS A 75 5.87 -14.40 8.75
CA LYS A 75 4.82 -13.75 7.94
C LYS A 75 4.35 -12.40 8.50
N ARG A 76 4.17 -12.31 9.83
CA ARG A 76 3.75 -11.07 10.51
C ARG A 76 4.73 -9.90 10.31
N TRP A 77 6.04 -10.19 10.23
CA TRP A 77 7.03 -9.16 9.95
C TRP A 77 6.82 -8.59 8.53
N ALA A 78 6.59 -9.45 7.55
CA ALA A 78 6.35 -9.06 6.15
C ALA A 78 5.02 -8.31 5.97
N GLN A 79 3.96 -8.70 6.69
CA GLN A 79 2.69 -7.96 6.72
C GLN A 79 2.87 -6.51 7.21
N GLY A 80 3.84 -6.29 8.11
CA GLY A 80 4.13 -4.97 8.66
C GLY A 80 4.95 -4.06 7.75
N LEU A 81 5.51 -4.55 6.64
CA LEU A 81 6.40 -3.78 5.77
C LEU A 81 5.72 -2.55 5.18
N LYS A 82 4.56 -2.74 4.52
CA LYS A 82 3.79 -1.65 3.92
C LYS A 82 3.39 -0.60 4.97
N ALA A 83 2.90 -1.06 6.12
CA ALA A 83 2.47 -0.15 7.19
C ALA A 83 3.64 0.65 7.78
N ARG A 84 4.83 0.06 7.92
CA ARG A 84 6.03 0.75 8.40
C ARG A 84 6.44 1.87 7.45
N ILE A 85 6.53 1.57 6.15
CA ILE A 85 6.94 2.57 5.15
C ILE A 85 5.90 3.67 4.98
N VAL A 86 4.61 3.33 4.90
CA VAL A 86 3.55 4.35 4.78
C VAL A 86 3.56 5.30 5.98
N ARG A 87 3.74 4.77 7.20
CA ARG A 87 3.85 5.62 8.40
C ARG A 87 5.08 6.52 8.37
N LYS A 88 6.18 6.02 7.83
CA LYS A 88 7.42 6.79 7.70
C LYS A 88 7.27 7.88 6.67
N LEU A 89 6.88 7.54 5.44
CA LEU A 89 6.60 8.50 4.37
C LEU A 89 5.62 9.58 4.81
N ARG A 90 4.52 9.22 5.50
CA ARG A 90 3.59 10.21 6.03
C ARG A 90 4.22 11.17 7.03
N ARG A 91 5.08 10.67 7.92
CA ARG A 91 5.77 11.50 8.90
C ARG A 91 6.70 12.49 8.19
N GLU A 92 7.55 11.98 7.31
CA GLU A 92 8.52 12.80 6.59
C GLU A 92 7.83 13.80 5.64
N PHE A 93 6.77 13.39 4.96
CA PHE A 93 6.00 14.31 4.10
C PHE A 93 5.36 15.42 4.91
N ARG A 94 4.89 15.13 6.12
CA ARG A 94 4.40 16.15 7.05
C ARG A 94 5.52 17.08 7.51
N ASP A 95 6.67 16.54 7.86
CA ASP A 95 7.83 17.32 8.30
C ASP A 95 8.38 18.23 7.17
N LEU A 96 8.24 17.80 5.92
CA LEU A 96 8.57 18.57 4.72
C LEU A 96 7.46 19.56 4.28
N GLY A 97 6.31 19.57 4.97
CA GLY A 97 5.16 20.42 4.61
C GLY A 97 4.50 20.03 3.29
N LEU A 98 4.66 18.78 2.84
CA LEU A 98 4.06 18.23 1.63
C LEU A 98 2.63 17.75 1.86
N ILE A 99 2.29 17.39 3.10
CA ILE A 99 0.94 16.97 3.53
C ILE A 99 0.65 17.49 4.95
N ASP A 100 -0.63 17.63 5.30
CA ASP A 100 -1.10 18.08 6.62
C ASP A 100 -1.07 16.99 7.73
#